data_AF-A0A183PBE7-F1
#
_entry.id   AF-A0A183PBE7-F1
#
_cell.length_a   1.000
_cell.length_b   1.000
_cell.length_c   1.000
_cell.angle_alpha   90.00
_cell.angle_beta   90.00
_cell.angle_gamma   90.00
#
_symmetry.space_group_name_H-M   'P 1'
#
loop_
_entity.id
_entity.type
_entity.pdbx_description
1 polymer ?
#
loop_
_entity_poly.entity_id
_entity_poly.type
_entity_poly.pdbx_seq_one_letter_code
_entity_poly.pdbx_strand_id
1 'polypeptide(L)'
;MFTSDVFEPYETLKRSILKRGDLTYRKSLDQLFNNIDLQHGSATDVLQRIRGVIGLRTFDEGILKQLFMSKLPQQVQTVLVSFQNNALDELAASADRILEITKSSNTEVFSVKEKPQTTQNNITELCHTLTRYLS
;
A
#
# COMPACT_ATOMS: atom_id res chain seq x y z
N MET A 1 55.33 6.05 -8.67
CA MET A 1 55.25 7.25 -9.52
C MET A 1 53.90 7.20 -10.23
N PHE A 2 53.04 8.18 -9.90
CA PHE A 2 51.68 8.53 -10.35
C PHE A 2 50.81 7.50 -11.09
N THR A 3 49.72 7.13 -10.42
CA THR A 3 48.52 6.49 -10.96
C THR A 3 47.94 7.33 -12.09
N SER A 4 48.07 6.87 -13.32
CA SER A 4 47.35 7.39 -14.49
C SER A 4 45.88 6.97 -14.42
N ASP A 5 45.17 7.44 -13.40
CA ASP A 5 43.71 7.46 -13.37
C ASP A 5 43.26 8.87 -13.75
N VAL A 6 43.61 9.27 -14.97
CA VAL A 6 43.07 10.48 -15.59
C VAL A 6 42.09 9.99 -16.63
N PHE A 7 40.87 9.66 -16.20
CA PHE A 7 39.76 9.64 -17.12
C PHE A 7 39.72 11.00 -17.83
N GLU A 8 39.76 10.96 -19.15
CA GLU A 8 39.84 12.13 -20.02
C GLU A 8 38.80 13.19 -19.57
N PRO A 9 39.13 14.49 -19.55
CA PRO A 9 38.22 15.54 -19.06
C PRO A 9 36.81 15.47 -19.67
N TYR A 10 36.72 15.00 -20.92
CA TYR A 10 35.46 14.72 -21.60
C TYR A 10 34.64 13.61 -20.95
N GLU A 11 35.24 12.48 -20.58
CA GLU A 11 34.55 11.36 -19.93
C GLU A 11 34.08 11.72 -18.52
N THR A 12 34.86 12.54 -17.80
CA THR A 12 34.47 13.09 -16.50
C THR A 12 33.28 14.06 -16.66
N LEU A 13 33.34 14.95 -17.65
CA LEU A 13 32.25 15.87 -17.95
C LEU A 13 30.98 15.12 -18.38
N LYS A 14 31.09 14.14 -19.27
CA LYS A 14 29.99 13.28 -19.73
C LYS A 14 29.34 12.53 -18.57
N ARG A 15 30.14 11.92 -17.68
CA ARG A 15 29.62 11.29 -16.45
C ARG A 15 28.92 12.28 -15.55
N SER A 16 29.46 13.49 -15.38
CA SER A 16 28.86 14.51 -14.52
C SER A 16 27.52 15.03 -15.06
N ILE A 17 27.41 15.23 -16.38
CA ILE A 17 26.17 15.64 -17.05
C ILE A 17 25.12 14.53 -16.94
N LEU A 18 25.50 13.29 -17.23
CA LEU A 18 24.61 12.13 -17.10
C LEU A 18 24.09 11.99 -15.66
N LYS A 19 25.00 12.02 -14.68
CA LYS A 19 24.66 11.92 -13.25
C LYS A 19 23.77 13.07 -12.78
N ARG A 20 23.99 14.30 -13.26
CA ARG A 20 23.15 15.47 -12.94
C ARG A 20 21.74 15.32 -13.56
N GLY A 21 21.67 14.79 -14.79
CA GLY A 21 20.42 14.43 -15.46
C GLY A 21 19.64 13.38 -14.66
N ASP A 22 20.32 12.32 -14.23
CA ASP A 22 19.72 11.23 -13.45
C ASP A 22 19.19 11.68 -12.09
N LEU A 23 19.93 12.53 -11.37
CA LEU A 23 19.46 13.07 -10.08
C LEU A 23 18.24 13.96 -10.23
N THR A 24 18.21 14.80 -11.26
CA THR A 24 17.05 15.65 -11.57
C THR A 24 15.85 14.79 -11.98
N TYR A 25 16.10 13.73 -12.76
CA TYR A 25 15.08 12.82 -13.23
C TYR A 25 14.46 12.00 -12.10
N ARG A 26 15.27 11.38 -11.22
CA ARG A 26 14.78 10.63 -10.05
C ARG A 26 13.93 11.50 -9.14
N LYS A 27 14.39 12.72 -8.83
CA LYS A 27 13.63 13.66 -8.00
C LYS A 27 12.29 14.05 -8.65
N SER A 28 12.29 14.27 -9.96
CA SER A 28 11.08 14.59 -10.71
C SER A 28 10.10 13.41 -10.77
N LEU A 29 10.62 12.18 -10.88
CA LEU A 29 9.84 10.95 -10.80
C LEU A 29 9.23 10.75 -9.41
N ASP A 30 10.02 10.91 -8.35
CA ASP A 30 9.53 10.82 -6.97
C ASP A 30 8.39 11.83 -6.74
N GLN A 31 8.54 13.07 -7.19
CA GLN A 31 7.47 14.07 -7.13
C GLN A 31 6.24 13.65 -7.95
N LEU A 32 6.41 13.16 -9.17
CA LEU A 32 5.28 12.72 -10.01
C LEU A 32 4.54 11.54 -9.40
N PHE A 33 5.26 10.54 -8.90
CA PHE A 33 4.67 9.37 -8.27
C PHE A 33 4.06 9.71 -6.91
N ASN A 34 4.59 10.66 -6.15
CA ASN A 34 3.99 11.14 -4.90
C ASN A 34 2.62 11.79 -5.09
N ASN A 35 2.29 12.26 -6.28
CA ASN A 35 0.93 12.73 -6.61
C ASN A 35 -0.02 11.59 -7.00
N ILE A 36 0.48 10.37 -7.20
CA ILE A 36 -0.35 9.20 -7.52
C ILE A 36 -0.75 8.52 -6.22
N ASP A 37 -1.97 8.79 -5.79
CA ASP A 37 -2.57 8.11 -4.64
C ASP A 37 -3.72 7.17 -5.04
N LEU A 38 -3.92 6.17 -4.19
CA LEU A 38 -5.03 5.20 -4.26
C LEU A 38 -6.38 5.81 -3.83
N GLN A 39 -6.43 7.05 -3.31
CA GLN A 39 -7.59 7.60 -2.59
C GLN A 39 -8.94 7.52 -3.34
N HIS A 40 -8.94 7.57 -4.67
CA HIS A 40 -10.17 7.54 -5.47
C HIS A 40 -10.18 6.49 -6.59
N GLY A 41 -9.13 5.69 -6.74
CA GLY A 41 -8.96 4.77 -7.87
C GLY A 41 -8.75 3.32 -7.43
N SER A 42 -8.94 2.41 -8.38
CA SER A 42 -8.48 1.03 -8.26
C SER A 42 -6.95 0.97 -8.29
N ALA A 43 -6.37 -0.11 -7.80
CA ALA A 43 -4.96 -0.42 -7.98
C ALA A 43 -4.60 -0.53 -9.47
N THR A 44 -5.50 -1.03 -10.32
CA THR A 44 -5.33 -0.99 -11.78
C THR A 44 -5.22 0.45 -12.30
N ASP A 45 -6.02 1.39 -11.79
CA ASP A 45 -5.92 2.81 -12.17
C ASP A 45 -4.60 3.45 -11.71
N VAL A 46 -4.08 3.04 -10.54
CA VAL A 46 -2.77 3.46 -10.06
C VAL A 46 -1.68 2.95 -10.99
N LEU A 47 -1.73 1.68 -11.38
CA LEU A 47 -0.78 1.11 -12.34
C LEU A 47 -0.82 1.84 -13.69
N GLN A 48 -2.01 2.15 -14.20
CA GLN A 48 -2.16 2.86 -15.47
C GLN A 48 -1.62 4.29 -15.40
N ARG A 49 -1.81 4.98 -14.27
CA ARG A 49 -1.21 6.30 -14.03
C ARG A 49 0.32 6.23 -13.97
N ILE A 50 0.88 5.22 -13.28
CA ILE A 50 2.33 4.97 -13.26
C ILE A 50 2.87 4.78 -14.69
N ARG A 51 2.20 3.95 -15.50
CA ARG A 51 2.55 3.74 -16.92
C ARG A 51 2.47 5.03 -17.73
N GLY A 52 1.44 5.84 -17.51
CA GLY A 52 1.27 7.14 -18.18
C GLY A 52 2.39 8.13 -17.86
N VAL A 53 2.85 8.17 -16.60
CA VAL A 53 3.99 9.00 -16.16
C VAL A 53 5.30 8.57 -16.79
N ILE A 54 5.49 7.26 -16.91
CA ILE A 54 6.70 6.65 -17.47
C ILE A 54 6.76 6.83 -18.99
N GLY A 55 5.61 6.87 -19.65
CA GLY A 55 5.49 7.10 -21.08
C GLY A 55 6.15 6.00 -21.92
N LEU A 56 6.79 6.38 -23.03
CA LEU A 56 7.47 5.46 -23.96
C LEU A 56 8.79 4.88 -23.42
N ARG A 57 9.24 5.27 -22.22
CA ARG A 57 10.45 4.70 -21.64
C ARG A 57 10.15 3.32 -21.09
N THR A 58 10.86 2.32 -21.58
CA THR A 58 10.84 0.98 -20.99
C THR A 58 11.54 1.04 -19.63
N PHE A 59 10.79 0.83 -18.56
CA PHE A 59 11.35 0.58 -17.24
C PHE A 59 11.45 -0.92 -17.00
N ASP A 60 12.42 -1.30 -16.17
CA ASP A 60 12.47 -2.64 -15.62
C ASP A 60 11.18 -2.96 -14.85
N GLU A 61 10.62 -4.14 -15.09
CA GLU A 61 9.36 -4.57 -14.48
C GLU A 61 9.50 -4.68 -12.95
N GLY A 62 10.69 -5.04 -12.44
CA GLY A 62 10.97 -5.06 -11.01
C GLY A 62 10.85 -3.67 -10.37
N ILE A 63 11.37 -2.64 -11.03
CA ILE A 63 11.23 -1.25 -10.59
C ILE A 63 9.75 -0.83 -10.61
N LEU A 64 9.02 -1.19 -11.66
CA LEU A 64 7.58 -0.90 -11.76
C LEU A 64 6.78 -1.58 -10.65
N LYS A 65 7.09 -2.85 -10.35
CA LYS A 65 6.47 -3.61 -9.26
C LYS A 65 6.75 -2.96 -7.91
N GLN A 66 8.01 -2.60 -7.63
CA GLN A 66 8.37 -1.95 -6.38
C GLN A 66 7.63 -0.62 -6.20
N LEU A 67 7.59 0.18 -7.26
CA LEU A 67 6.89 1.46 -7.26
C LEU A 67 5.38 1.28 -7.04
N PHE A 68 4.77 0.35 -7.79
CA PHE A 68 3.36 0.01 -7.64
C PHE A 68 3.04 -0.43 -6.20
N MET A 69 3.83 -1.35 -5.63
CA MET A 69 3.67 -1.81 -4.25
C MET A 69 3.74 -0.66 -3.25
N SER A 70 4.65 0.31 -3.44
CA SER A 70 4.78 1.47 -2.55
C SER A 70 3.54 2.38 -2.50
N LYS A 71 2.65 2.29 -3.50
CA LYS A 71 1.41 3.09 -3.59
C LYS A 71 0.20 2.39 -3.00
N LEU A 72 0.34 1.14 -2.59
CA LEU A 72 -0.75 0.39 -1.97
C LEU A 72 -0.72 0.53 -0.45
N PRO A 73 -1.88 0.45 0.23
CA PRO A 73 -1.94 0.35 1.68
C PRO A 73 -1.17 -0.87 2.20
N GLN A 74 -0.58 -0.74 3.40
CA GLN A 74 0.26 -1.78 4.00
C GLN A 74 -0.43 -3.15 4.06
N GLN A 75 -1.72 -3.18 4.39
CA GLN A 75 -2.51 -4.42 4.46
C GLN A 75 -2.58 -5.16 3.12
N VAL A 76 -2.65 -4.43 2.01
CA VAL A 76 -2.69 -5.00 0.65
C VAL A 76 -1.28 -5.48 0.27
N GLN A 77 -0.25 -4.68 0.55
CA GLN A 77 1.14 -5.04 0.29
C GLN A 77 1.50 -6.37 0.95
N THR A 78 1.17 -6.55 2.23
CA THR A 78 1.49 -7.77 2.99
C THR A 78 0.95 -9.03 2.32
N VAL A 79 -0.27 -8.98 1.78
CA VAL A 79 -0.86 -10.11 1.07
C VAL A 79 -0.19 -10.32 -0.29
N LEU A 80 0.13 -9.23 -0.99
CA LEU A 80 0.72 -9.25 -2.33
C LEU A 80 2.19 -9.68 -2.38
N VAL A 81 2.93 -9.68 -1.26
CA VAL A 81 4.34 -10.14 -1.23
C VAL A 81 4.48 -11.55 -1.82
N SER A 82 3.54 -12.45 -1.53
CA SER A 82 3.56 -13.83 -2.04
C SER A 82 3.28 -13.94 -3.55
N PHE A 83 2.76 -12.87 -4.18
CA PHE A 83 2.38 -12.82 -5.58
C PHE A 83 3.39 -12.04 -6.44
N GLN A 84 4.57 -11.71 -5.89
CA GLN A 84 5.56 -10.85 -6.56
C GLN A 84 6.10 -11.42 -7.89
N ASN A 85 6.00 -12.74 -8.08
CA ASN A 85 6.38 -13.43 -9.32
C ASN A 85 5.37 -13.27 -10.46
N ASN A 86 4.14 -12.85 -10.16
CA ASN A 86 3.09 -12.69 -11.16
C ASN A 86 3.37 -11.49 -12.08
N ALA A 87 2.72 -11.44 -13.23
CA ALA A 87 2.80 -10.26 -14.09
C ALA A 87 2.26 -9.01 -13.36
N LEU A 88 2.80 -7.83 -13.65
CA LEU A 88 2.38 -6.60 -12.99
C LEU A 88 0.87 -6.31 -13.12
N ASP A 89 0.26 -6.65 -14.26
CA ASP A 89 -1.19 -6.51 -14.47
C ASP A 89 -2.02 -7.47 -13.58
N GLU A 90 -1.56 -8.70 -13.41
CA GLU A 90 -2.19 -9.68 -12.52
C GLU A 90 -2.05 -9.28 -11.04
N LEU A 91 -0.92 -8.68 -10.69
CA LEU A 91 -0.67 -8.14 -9.36
C LEU A 91 -1.64 -6.98 -9.05
N ALA A 92 -1.90 -6.10 -10.02
CA ALA A 92 -2.87 -5.02 -9.88
C ALA A 92 -4.31 -5.52 -9.76
N ALA A 93 -4.71 -6.48 -10.59
CA ALA A 93 -6.02 -7.12 -10.48
C ALA A 93 -6.22 -7.83 -9.12
N SER A 94 -5.16 -8.43 -8.58
CA SER A 94 -5.19 -9.07 -7.25
C SER A 94 -5.32 -8.03 -6.14
N ALA A 95 -4.60 -6.90 -6.25
CA ALA A 95 -4.71 -5.78 -5.34
C ALA A 95 -6.15 -5.23 -5.29
N ASP A 96 -6.82 -5.14 -6.44
CA ASP A 96 -8.22 -4.69 -6.52
C ASP A 96 -9.18 -5.61 -5.79
N ARG A 97 -9.03 -6.93 -5.96
CA ARG A 97 -9.84 -7.93 -5.24
C ARG A 97 -9.63 -7.83 -3.72
N ILE A 98 -8.39 -7.64 -3.28
CA ILE A 98 -8.09 -7.47 -1.85
C ILE A 98 -8.73 -6.18 -1.32
N LEU A 99 -8.61 -5.08 -2.06
CA LEU A 99 -9.21 -3.80 -1.70
C LEU A 99 -10.74 -3.90 -1.62
N GLU A 100 -11.38 -4.62 -2.53
CA GLU A 100 -12.81 -4.89 -2.52
C GLU A 100 -13.25 -5.63 -1.26
N ILE A 101 -12.53 -6.69 -0.86
CA ILE A 101 -12.78 -7.43 0.39
C ILE A 101 -12.64 -6.53 1.62
N THR A 102 -11.60 -5.68 1.66
CA THR A 102 -11.41 -4.77 2.80
C THR A 102 -12.47 -3.68 2.87
N LYS A 103 -12.96 -3.19 1.73
CA LYS A 103 -14.08 -2.22 1.68
C LYS A 103 -15.37 -2.83 2.20
N SER A 104 -15.71 -4.05 1.78
CA SER A 104 -16.96 -4.71 2.21
C SER A 104 -16.97 -5.03 3.71
N SER A 105 -15.82 -5.41 4.29
CA SER A 105 -15.70 -5.74 5.72
C SER A 105 -15.97 -4.57 6.69
N ASN A 106 -15.86 -3.32 6.24
CA ASN A 106 -16.17 -2.13 7.05
C ASN A 106 -17.67 -1.78 7.07
N THR A 107 -18.51 -2.47 6.29
CA THR A 107 -19.92 -2.07 6.08
C THR A 107 -20.92 -2.81 6.98
N GLU A 108 -20.53 -3.81 7.76
CA GLU A 108 -21.50 -4.60 8.54
C GLU A 108 -21.07 -4.97 9.97
N VAL A 109 -20.20 -4.19 10.62
CA VAL A 109 -20.19 -4.21 12.09
C VAL A 109 -21.25 -3.23 12.57
N PHE A 110 -22.52 -3.61 12.43
CA PHE A 110 -23.57 -3.08 13.29
C PHE A 110 -23.17 -3.47 14.70
N SER A 111 -22.54 -2.55 15.42
CA SER A 111 -22.41 -2.63 16.86
C SER A 111 -23.83 -2.65 17.41
N VAL A 112 -24.38 -3.85 17.63
CA VAL A 112 -25.57 -4.04 18.46
C VAL A 112 -25.17 -3.49 19.81
N LYS A 113 -25.59 -2.25 20.08
CA LYS A 113 -25.53 -1.64 21.39
C LYS A 113 -26.59 -2.36 22.20
N GLU A 114 -26.29 -3.60 22.61
CA GLU A 114 -27.17 -4.32 23.53
C GLU A 114 -27.20 -3.51 24.83
N LYS A 115 -28.39 -3.01 25.15
CA LYS A 115 -28.62 -2.19 26.34
C LYS A 115 -28.46 -3.14 27.55
N PRO A 116 -27.50 -2.93 28.47
CA PRO A 116 -27.20 -3.90 29.52
C PRO A 116 -28.17 -3.77 30.71
N GLN A 117 -29.48 -3.86 30.48
CA GLN A 117 -30.46 -3.50 31.53
C GLN A 117 -31.51 -4.56 31.88
N THR A 118 -31.51 -5.74 31.25
CA THR A 118 -32.51 -6.77 31.59
C THR A 118 -31.92 -7.98 32.32
N THR A 119 -30.62 -8.27 32.20
CA THR A 119 -30.02 -9.47 32.83
C THR A 119 -29.62 -9.25 34.29
N GLN A 120 -29.22 -8.02 34.66
CA GLN A 120 -28.76 -7.70 36.02
C GLN A 120 -29.88 -7.84 37.07
N ASN A 121 -31.10 -7.41 36.73
CA ASN A 121 -32.25 -7.41 37.66
C ASN A 121 -32.66 -8.84 38.04
N ASN A 122 -32.64 -9.76 37.06
CA ASN A 122 -32.99 -11.17 37.28
C ASN A 122 -32.01 -11.88 38.23
N ILE A 123 -30.72 -11.54 38.16
CA ILE A 123 -29.69 -12.14 39.03
C ILE A 123 -29.87 -11.65 40.47
N THR A 124 -30.09 -10.34 40.67
CA THR A 124 -30.35 -9.80 42.01
C THR A 124 -31.64 -10.36 42.61
N GLU A 125 -32.68 -10.54 41.82
CA GLU A 125 -33.96 -11.10 42.28
C GLU A 125 -33.83 -12.59 42.68
N LEU A 126 -33.03 -13.35 41.93
CA LEU A 126 -32.70 -14.73 42.28
C LEU A 126 -31.90 -14.81 43.60
N CYS A 127 -30.90 -13.95 43.78
CA CYS A 127 -30.11 -13.89 45.03
C CYS A 127 -30.98 -13.54 46.25
N HIS A 128 -31.92 -12.59 46.11
CA HIS A 128 -32.84 -12.25 47.19
C HIS A 128 -33.82 -13.39 47.51
N THR A 129 -34.31 -14.10 46.50
CA THR A 129 -35.21 -15.24 46.68
C THR A 129 -34.53 -16.39 47.41
N LEU A 130 -33.30 -16.73 47.00
CA LEU A 130 -32.51 -17.78 47.66
C LEU A 130 -32.16 -17.44 49.11
N THR A 131 -31.86 -16.16 49.38
CA THR A 131 -31.57 -15.69 50.75
C THR A 131 -32.79 -15.82 51.68
N ARG A 132 -34.00 -15.60 51.15
CA ARG A 132 -35.26 -15.76 51.92
C ARG A 132 -35.61 -17.22 52.23
N TYR A 133 -35.22 -18.16 51.37
CA TYR A 133 -35.48 -19.60 51.60
C TYR A 133 -34.51 -20.24 52.60
N LEU A 134 -33.36 -19.61 52.85
CA LEU A 134 -32.30 -20.14 53.71
C LEU A 134 -32.28 -19.52 55.13
N SER A 135 -33.20 -18.61 55.43
CA SER A 135 -33.45 -18.03 56.77
C SER A 135 -34.69 -18.63 57.40
#